data_AF-A0A699QBX0-F1
#
_entry.id   AF-A0A699QBX0-F1
#
_cell.length_a   1.000
_cell.length_b   1.000
_cell.length_c   1.000
_cell.angle_alpha   90.00
_cell.angle_beta   90.00
_cell.angle_gamma   90.00
#
_symmetry.space_group_name_H-M   'P 1'
#
loop_
_entity.id
_entity.type
_entity.pdbx_description
1 polymer ?
#
loop_
_entity_poly.entity_id
_entity_poly.type
_entity_poly.pdbx_seq_one_letter_code
_entity_poly.pdbx_strand_id
1 'polypeptide(L)'
;GNKNRGNRNAQGRVYVVGNAENNENAPMNLDSNVITGTFLLNNRYASILFDTGIDRSFISIAFSSLVNIDPTSLGSSYDVELADGKIVRIDTII
;
A
#
# COMPACT_ATOMS: atom_id res chain seq x y z
N GLY A 1 29.09 30.96 -27.23
CA GLY A 1 28.82 30.18 -25.98
C GLY A 1 27.43 30.52 -25.50
N ASN A 2 26.65 29.67 -24.84
CA ASN A 2 27.03 28.57 -23.96
C ASN A 2 25.80 27.65 -23.72
N LYS A 3 26.02 26.34 -23.87
CA LYS A 3 25.40 25.18 -23.19
C LYS A 3 23.91 24.84 -23.37
N ASN A 4 23.72 23.82 -24.23
CA ASN A 4 22.74 22.74 -24.14
C ASN A 4 22.54 22.21 -22.70
N ARG A 5 21.28 21.95 -22.32
CA ARG A 5 20.97 20.85 -21.40
C ARG A 5 19.65 20.20 -21.81
N GLY A 6 19.77 19.18 -22.66
CA GLY A 6 18.65 18.31 -23.00
C GLY A 6 18.17 17.57 -21.75
N ASN A 7 16.91 17.77 -21.40
CA ASN A 7 16.23 16.94 -20.41
C ASN A 7 15.63 15.73 -21.14
N ARG A 8 16.51 14.78 -21.48
CA ARG A 8 16.10 13.44 -21.89
C ARG A 8 16.43 12.51 -20.73
N ASN A 9 15.45 11.68 -20.37
CA ASN A 9 15.54 10.49 -19.50
C ASN A 9 15.15 10.72 -18.03
N ALA A 10 13.86 10.98 -17.77
CA ALA A 10 13.24 10.47 -16.55
C ALA A 10 12.93 8.98 -16.76
N GLN A 11 13.97 8.13 -16.73
CA GLN A 11 13.79 6.69 -16.62
C GLN A 11 13.81 6.35 -15.13
N GLY A 12 12.62 6.23 -14.52
CA GLY A 12 12.50 5.64 -13.19
C GLY A 12 12.90 4.16 -13.27
N ARG A 13 14.06 3.80 -12.71
CA ARG A 13 14.40 2.41 -12.44
C ARG A 13 14.06 2.14 -10.98
N VAL A 14 12.95 1.44 -10.75
CA VAL A 14 12.65 0.87 -9.43
C VAL A 14 13.45 -0.42 -9.32
N TYR A 15 14.44 -0.45 -8.44
CA TYR A 15 15.07 -1.69 -8.02
C TYR A 15 14.41 -2.10 -6.71
N VAL A 16 13.65 -3.20 -6.75
CA VAL A 16 13.23 -3.88 -5.52
C VAL A 16 14.43 -4.69 -5.05
N VAL A 17 14.99 -4.32 -3.89
CA VAL A 17 16.09 -5.04 -3.24
C VAL A 17 15.68 -5.39 -1.81
N GLY A 18 15.67 -6.71 -1.52
CA GLY A 18 15.53 -7.34 -0.20
C GLY A 18 14.19 -8.05 0.00
N ASN A 19 14.12 -9.31 0.44
CA ASN A 19 15.00 -9.96 1.43
C ASN A 19 15.92 -11.03 0.81
N ALA A 20 17.22 -10.74 0.74
CA ALA A 20 18.23 -11.79 0.72
C ALA A 20 18.42 -12.28 2.16
N GLU A 21 17.59 -13.24 2.59
CA GLU A 21 17.95 -14.09 3.71
C GLU A 21 18.85 -15.19 3.18
N ASN A 22 20.13 -14.96 3.36
CA ASN A 22 21.27 -15.85 3.22
C ASN A 22 21.23 -17.04 4.20
N ASN A 23 20.11 -17.76 4.22
CA ASN A 23 19.96 -19.06 4.85
C ASN A 23 19.58 -20.08 3.77
N GLU A 24 20.54 -20.91 3.36
CA GLU A 24 20.36 -21.99 2.38
C GLU A 24 19.29 -23.04 2.76
N ASN A 25 18.62 -22.92 3.92
CA ASN A 25 17.63 -23.87 4.42
C ASN A 25 16.33 -23.23 4.96
N ALA A 26 16.09 -21.92 4.78
CA ALA A 26 14.78 -21.35 5.10
C ALA A 26 13.81 -21.65 3.93
N PRO A 27 12.62 -22.21 4.17
CA PRO A 27 11.61 -22.32 3.12
C PRO A 27 11.28 -20.91 2.63
N MET A 28 11.65 -20.63 1.39
CA MET A 28 11.33 -19.40 0.67
C MET A 28 9.81 -19.27 0.71
N ASN A 29 9.30 -18.29 1.47
CA ASN A 29 7.86 -18.02 1.52
C ASN A 29 7.45 -17.30 0.22
N LEU A 30 7.46 -18.06 -0.87
CA LEU A 30 7.05 -17.68 -2.23
C LEU A 30 5.55 -17.35 -2.30
N ASP A 31 4.80 -17.68 -1.24
CA ASP A 31 3.34 -17.58 -1.18
C ASP A 31 2.84 -16.27 -0.54
N SER A 32 3.73 -15.30 -0.31
CA SER A 32 3.31 -13.98 0.19
C SER A 32 2.64 -13.19 -0.94
N ASN A 33 1.30 -13.21 -0.98
CA ASN A 33 0.49 -12.28 -1.78
C ASN A 33 0.66 -10.81 -1.36
N VAL A 34 1.42 -10.57 -0.29
CA VAL A 34 1.64 -9.29 0.33
C VAL A 34 2.92 -8.65 -0.19
N ILE A 35 2.79 -7.47 -0.79
CA ILE A 35 3.87 -6.58 -1.22
C ILE A 35 3.80 -5.29 -0.39
N THR A 36 4.89 -4.92 0.28
CA THR A 36 4.94 -3.66 1.05
C THR A 36 5.79 -2.62 0.31
N GLY A 37 5.37 -1.36 0.33
CA GLY A 37 6.18 -0.25 -0.15
C GLY A 37 5.92 1.03 0.62
N THR A 38 6.88 1.96 0.60
CA THR A 38 6.71 3.30 1.18
C THR A 38 6.31 4.29 0.10
N PHE A 39 5.20 5.00 0.31
CA PHE A 39 4.63 5.95 -0.63
C PHE A 39 4.41 7.30 0.04
N LEU A 40 4.41 8.35 -0.78
CA LEU A 40 4.02 9.68 -0.33
C LEU A 40 2.50 9.82 -0.47
N LEU A 41 1.78 9.89 0.66
CA LEU A 41 0.34 10.12 0.73
C LEU A 41 0.09 11.44 1.44
N ASN A 42 -0.57 12.39 0.76
CA ASN A 42 -0.81 13.75 1.28
C ASN A 42 0.43 14.39 1.92
N ASN A 43 1.56 14.30 1.22
CA ASN A 43 2.84 14.87 1.64
C ASN A 43 3.44 14.24 2.91
N ARG A 44 3.01 13.02 3.28
CA ARG A 44 3.56 12.21 4.37
C ARG A 44 3.99 10.84 3.84
N TYR A 45 5.14 10.35 4.27
CA TYR A 45 5.55 8.99 3.94
C TYR A 45 4.72 7.98 4.74
N ALA A 46 4.14 7.02 4.03
CA ALA A 46 3.28 5.99 4.55
C ALA A 46 3.73 4.63 4.02
N SER A 47 3.76 3.60 4.87
CA SER A 47 3.92 2.23 4.42
C SER A 47 2.56 1.69 3.97
N ILE A 48 2.48 1.20 2.74
CA ILE A 48 1.26 0.63 2.16
C ILE A 48 1.53 -0.85 1.89
N LEU A 49 0.54 -1.67 2.25
CA LEU A 49 0.52 -3.11 2.02
C LEU A 49 -0.44 -3.40 0.86
N PHE A 50 0.08 -3.99 -0.21
CA PHE A 50 -0.71 -4.51 -1.33
C PHE A 50 -0.84 -6.01 -1.17
N ASP A 51 -2.06 -6.49 -0.93
CA ASP A 51 -2.36 -7.91 -0.94
C ASP A 51 -3.05 -8.27 -2.26
N THR A 52 -2.37 -9.04 -3.12
CA THR A 52 -2.94 -9.48 -4.40
C THR A 52 -3.99 -10.57 -4.25
N GLY A 53 -4.15 -11.14 -3.05
CA GLY A 53 -5.15 -12.15 -2.72
C GLY A 53 -6.46 -11.59 -2.19
N ILE A 54 -6.61 -10.27 -2.05
CA ILE A 54 -7.81 -9.63 -1.50
C ILE A 54 -8.48 -8.77 -2.58
N ASP A 55 -9.80 -8.90 -2.69
CA ASP A 55 -10.61 -8.17 -3.69
C ASP A 55 -10.65 -6.65 -3.48
N ARG A 56 -10.38 -6.18 -2.26
CA ARG A 56 -10.53 -4.77 -1.85
C ARG A 56 -9.44 -4.34 -0.87
N SER A 57 -8.98 -3.10 -1.03
CA SER A 57 -8.07 -2.45 -0.10
C SER A 57 -8.84 -1.70 1.00
N PHE A 58 -8.29 -1.68 2.21
CA PHE A 58 -8.88 -0.95 3.35
C PHE A 58 -7.84 -0.04 3.98
N ILE A 59 -8.32 1.06 4.55
CA ILE A 59 -7.54 2.03 5.32
C ILE A 59 -8.28 2.28 6.62
N SER A 60 -7.56 2.29 7.75
CA SER A 60 -8.19 2.58 9.04
C SER A 60 -8.56 4.06 9.14
N ILE A 61 -9.67 4.37 9.79
CA ILE A 61 -10.14 5.75 10.04
C ILE A 61 -9.11 6.58 10.82
N ALA A 62 -8.44 5.95 11.80
CA ALA A 62 -7.37 6.61 12.54
C ALA A 62 -6.20 6.98 11.63
N PHE A 63 -5.83 6.09 10.69
CA PHE A 63 -4.78 6.37 9.74
C PHE A 63 -5.17 7.45 8.72
N SER A 64 -6.40 7.41 8.20
CA SER A 64 -6.89 8.44 7.27
C SER A 64 -6.82 9.84 7.89
N SER A 65 -7.15 9.96 9.19
CA SER A 65 -7.00 11.20 9.96
C SER A 65 -5.54 11.68 10.02
N LEU A 66 -4.58 10.77 10.19
CA LEU A 66 -3.14 11.09 10.23
C LEU A 66 -2.62 11.59 8.88
N VAL A 67 -3.15 11.06 7.78
CA VAL A 67 -2.80 11.48 6.41
C VAL A 67 -3.76 12.54 5.86
N ASN A 68 -4.63 13.11 6.70
CA ASN A 68 -5.55 14.19 6.33
C ASN A 68 -6.45 13.81 5.12
N ILE A 69 -6.95 12.58 5.12
CA ILE A 69 -7.98 12.10 4.20
C ILE A 69 -9.27 11.94 4.97
N ASP A 70 -10.27 12.71 4.57
CA ASP A 70 -11.60 12.68 5.17
C ASP A 70 -12.38 11.48 4.62
N PRO A 71 -12.88 10.58 5.49
CA PRO A 71 -13.76 9.50 5.06
C PRO A 71 -15.05 10.07 4.45
N THR A 72 -15.48 9.47 3.34
CA THR A 72 -16.77 9.75 2.73
C THR A 72 -17.81 8.79 3.27
N SER A 73 -18.92 9.32 3.78
CA SER A 73 -20.05 8.50 4.22
C SER A 73 -20.68 7.76 3.03
N LEU A 74 -20.93 6.48 3.21
CA LEU A 74 -21.71 5.66 2.30
C LEU A 74 -23.20 5.85 2.59
N GLY A 75 -24.01 5.94 1.54
CA GLY A 75 -25.48 5.91 1.66
C GLY A 75 -26.04 4.58 2.17
N SER A 76 -25.21 3.54 2.22
CA SER A 76 -25.53 2.21 2.74
C SER A 76 -24.30 1.58 3.35
N SER A 77 -24.45 0.91 4.49
CA SER A 77 -23.37 0.17 5.13
C SER A 77 -23.06 -1.16 4.43
N TYR A 78 -21.81 -1.62 4.51
CA TYR A 78 -21.39 -2.96 4.09
C TYR A 78 -20.88 -3.76 5.28
N ASP A 79 -21.10 -5.07 5.24
CA ASP A 79 -20.48 -6.02 6.16
C ASP A 79 -19.17 -6.51 5.54
N VAL A 80 -18.08 -6.40 6.29
CA VAL A 80 -16.74 -6.85 5.92
C VAL A 80 -16.31 -7.93 6.88
N GLU A 81 -16.08 -9.13 6.37
CA GLU A 81 -15.50 -10.23 7.14
C GLU A 81 -13.98 -10.05 7.21
N LEU A 82 -13.45 -10.05 8.43
CA LEU A 82 -12.02 -9.97 8.71
C LEU A 82 -11.38 -11.37 8.64
N ALA A 83 -10.04 -11.41 8.61
CA ALA A 83 -9.30 -12.67 8.56
C ALA A 83 -9.53 -13.59 9.79
N ASP A 84 -10.00 -13.04 10.91
CA ASP A 84 -10.40 -13.81 12.10
C ASP A 84 -11.86 -14.30 12.05
N GLY A 85 -12.56 -14.10 10.92
CA GLY A 85 -13.97 -14.45 10.72
C GLY A 85 -14.95 -13.46 11.36
N LYS A 86 -14.47 -12.37 11.98
CA LYS A 86 -15.34 -11.35 12.55
C LYS A 86 -15.92 -10.47 11.45
N ILE A 87 -17.22 -10.22 11.51
CA ILE A 87 -17.90 -9.26 10.64
C ILE A 87 -17.86 -7.87 11.28
N VAL A 88 -17.40 -6.88 10.52
CA VAL A 88 -17.45 -5.46 10.88
C VAL A 88 -18.28 -4.71 9.86
N ARG A 89 -19.21 -3.90 10.35
CA ARG A 89 -20.02 -3.02 9.52
C ARG A 89 -19.27 -1.73 9.24
N ILE A 90 -19.11 -1.38 7.97
CA ILE A 90 -18.52 -0.13 7.51
C ILE A 90 -19.59 0.75 6.89
N ASP A 91 -19.57 2.04 7.19
CA ASP A 91 -20.48 3.07 6.67
C ASP A 91 -19.73 4.25 6.04
N THR A 92 -18.40 4.12 5.91
CA THR A 92 -17.53 5.13 5.29
C THR A 92 -16.52 4.46 4.36
N ILE A 93 -16.17 5.15 3.28
CA ILE A 93 -15.09 4.79 2.36
C ILE A 93 -14.07 5.92 2.27
N ILE A 94 -12.89 5.59 1.80
CA ILE A 94 -11.79 6.53 1.50
C ILE A 94 -11.35 6.28 0.07
#